data_AF-A0A7R9HTE8-F1
#
_entry.id   AF-A0A7R9HTE8-F1
#
_cell.length_a   1.000
_cell.length_b   1.000
_cell.length_c   1.000
_cell.angle_alpha   90.00
_cell.angle_beta   90.00
_cell.angle_gamma   90.00
#
_symmetry.space_group_name_H-M   'P 1'
#
loop_
_entity.id
_entity.type
_entity.pdbx_description
1 polymer ?
#
loop_
_entity_poly.entity_id
_entity_poly.type
_entity_poly.pdbx_seq_one_letter_code
_entity_poly.pdbx_strand_id
1 'polypeptide(L)'
;MDYLASMVKIPYAAHGYGGYFSLSIMDRYHNADMSEEEGYEVMKKCVQEAHRRLIVNLPNFKVQIINKDGIKDMPDITAKSIAIEEHGRS
;
A
#
# COMPACT_ATOMS: atom_id res chain seq x y z
N MET A 1 10.66 -12.86 -0.92
CA MET A 1 11.29 -13.69 -1.96
C MET A 1 11.29 -12.84 -3.22
N ASP A 2 12.45 -12.40 -3.68
CA ASP A 2 12.55 -11.63 -4.91
C ASP A 2 12.79 -12.54 -6.13
N TYR A 3 12.96 -11.94 -7.30
CA TYR A 3 13.20 -12.65 -8.56
C TYR A 3 14.44 -13.56 -8.54
N LEU A 4 15.40 -13.33 -7.63
CA LEU A 4 16.65 -14.10 -7.51
C LEU A 4 16.63 -15.11 -6.35
N ALA A 5 15.44 -15.43 -5.83
CA ALA A 5 15.24 -16.33 -4.71
C ALA A 5 15.90 -15.87 -3.39
N SER A 6 16.19 -14.57 -3.23
CA SER A 6 16.64 -14.05 -1.95
C SER A 6 15.47 -14.04 -0.95
N MET A 7 15.70 -14.54 0.26
CA MET A 7 14.72 -14.57 1.35
C MET A 7 15.29 -13.83 2.55
N VAL A 8 14.83 -12.60 2.75
CA VAL A 8 15.19 -11.77 3.89
C VAL A 8 13.93 -11.45 4.69
N LYS A 9 14.01 -11.61 6.02
CA LYS A 9 12.94 -11.19 6.92
C LYS A 9 13.04 -9.67 7.09
N ILE A 10 12.05 -8.95 6.57
CA ILE A 10 11.95 -7.49 6.61
C ILE A 10 10.56 -7.07 7.10
N PRO A 11 10.44 -5.90 7.76
CA PRO A 11 9.16 -5.42 8.30
C PRO A 11 8.14 -5.04 7.22
N TYR A 12 8.62 -4.67 6.04
CA TYR A 12 7.80 -4.36 4.87
C TYR A 12 8.60 -4.58 3.59
N ALA A 13 7.90 -4.85 2.49
CA ALA A 13 8.49 -5.05 1.19
C ALA A 13 7.57 -4.44 0.12
N ALA A 14 8.15 -3.91 -0.94
CA ALA A 14 7.42 -3.55 -2.14
C ALA A 14 8.25 -3.92 -3.37
N HIS A 15 7.57 -4.34 -4.44
CA HIS A 15 8.20 -4.86 -5.65
C HIS A 15 7.70 -4.11 -6.90
N GLY A 16 8.49 -4.16 -7.97
CA GLY A 16 8.20 -3.45 -9.22
C GLY A 16 8.44 -1.94 -9.13
N TYR A 17 8.08 -1.20 -10.18
CA TYR A 17 8.37 0.24 -10.28
C TYR A 17 7.68 1.09 -9.20
N GLY A 18 6.48 0.69 -8.76
CA GLY A 18 5.80 1.34 -7.63
C GLY A 18 6.46 1.10 -6.27
N GLY A 19 7.41 0.16 -6.20
CA GLY A 19 8.13 -0.18 -4.98
C GLY A 19 8.96 0.96 -4.42
N TYR A 20 9.60 1.78 -5.28
CA TYR A 20 10.43 2.89 -4.81
C TYR A 20 9.64 3.93 -4.01
N PHE A 21 8.46 4.34 -4.52
CA PHE A 21 7.62 5.31 -3.84
C PHE A 21 6.98 4.70 -2.58
N SER A 22 6.54 3.46 -2.69
CA SER A 22 5.92 2.74 -1.57
C SER A 22 6.91 2.55 -0.42
N LEU A 23 8.16 2.15 -0.70
CA LEU A 23 9.19 1.99 0.32
C LEU A 23 9.49 3.30 1.05
N SER A 24 9.63 4.43 0.34
CA SER A 24 9.86 5.73 1.01
C SER A 24 8.69 6.18 1.90
N ILE A 25 7.45 5.82 1.54
CA ILE A 25 6.28 6.08 2.39
C ILE A 25 6.32 5.16 3.61
N MET A 26 6.58 3.87 3.40
CA MET A 26 6.69 2.90 4.49
C MET A 26 7.81 3.29 5.46
N ASP A 27 8.99 3.71 4.98
CA ASP A 27 10.10 4.18 5.84
C ASP A 27 9.67 5.31 6.80
N ARG A 28 8.75 6.17 6.36
CA ARG A 28 8.30 7.33 7.13
C ARG A 28 7.14 7.03 8.06
N TYR A 29 6.19 6.21 7.62
CA TYR A 29 4.91 6.00 8.31
C TYR A 29 4.80 4.63 8.97
N HIS A 30 5.73 3.70 8.73
CA HIS A 30 5.74 2.40 9.35
C HIS A 30 6.03 2.50 10.86
N ASN A 31 5.24 1.78 11.66
CA ASN A 31 5.38 1.56 13.09
C ASN A 31 4.96 0.10 13.37
N ALA A 32 5.70 -0.57 14.25
CA ALA A 32 5.47 -1.98 14.58
C ALA A 32 4.14 -2.22 15.30
N ASP A 33 3.60 -1.21 15.97
CA ASP A 33 2.37 -1.29 16.79
C ASP A 33 1.13 -0.75 16.06
N MET A 34 1.15 -0.69 14.72
CA MET A 34 0.02 -0.17 13.94
C MET A 34 -1.24 -1.04 14.05
N SER A 35 -2.40 -0.39 14.08
CA SER A 35 -3.68 -1.07 13.87
C SER A 35 -3.88 -1.47 12.40
N GLU A 36 -4.85 -2.36 12.15
CA GLU A 36 -5.26 -2.75 10.80
C GLU A 36 -5.69 -1.53 9.96
N GLU A 37 -6.41 -0.59 10.59
CA GLU A 37 -6.88 0.65 9.97
C GLU A 37 -5.71 1.60 9.65
N GLU A 38 -4.76 1.76 10.56
CA GLU A 38 -3.58 2.60 10.33
C GLU A 38 -2.72 2.05 9.19
N GLY A 39 -2.53 0.73 9.14
CA GLY A 39 -1.84 0.07 8.03
C GLY A 39 -2.55 0.30 6.70
N TYR A 40 -3.89 0.23 6.68
CA TYR A 40 -4.68 0.53 5.50
C TYR A 40 -4.53 1.99 5.03
N GLU A 41 -4.48 2.95 5.96
CA GLU A 41 -4.21 4.36 5.63
C GLU A 41 -2.83 4.57 5.00
N VAL A 42 -1.80 3.86 5.48
CA VAL A 42 -0.46 3.90 4.87
C VAL A 42 -0.50 3.32 3.44
N MET A 43 -1.22 2.22 3.23
CA MET A 43 -1.39 1.63 1.90
C MET A 43 -2.07 2.58 0.91
N LYS A 44 -3.08 3.35 1.36
CA LYS A 44 -3.71 4.40 0.54
C LYS A 44 -2.71 5.46 0.09
N LYS A 45 -1.79 5.89 0.96
CA LYS A 45 -0.72 6.83 0.60
C LYS A 45 0.21 6.24 -0.46
N CYS A 46 0.57 4.96 -0.35
CA CYS A 46 1.38 4.27 -1.35
C CYS A 46 0.70 4.26 -2.72
N VAL A 47 -0.60 3.93 -2.76
CA VAL A 47 -1.38 3.90 -4.01
C VAL A 47 -1.56 5.31 -4.59
N GLN A 48 -1.76 6.34 -3.76
CA GLN A 48 -1.82 7.74 -4.19
C GLN A 48 -0.54 8.17 -4.93
N GLU A 49 0.64 7.92 -4.35
CA GLU A 49 1.90 8.25 -5.01
C GLU A 49 2.16 7.39 -6.25
N ALA A 50 1.71 6.12 -6.24
CA ALA A 50 1.74 5.25 -7.41
C ALA A 50 0.91 5.82 -8.57
N HIS A 51 -0.36 6.19 -8.34
CA HIS A 51 -1.22 6.81 -9.36
C HIS A 51 -0.65 8.13 -9.89
N ARG A 52 -0.03 8.94 -9.03
CA ARG A 52 0.52 10.24 -9.43
C ARG A 52 1.77 10.12 -10.30
N ARG A 53 2.61 9.11 -10.05
CA ARG A 53 3.97 9.01 -10.62
C ARG A 53 4.16 7.89 -11.64
N LEU A 54 3.30 6.87 -11.65
CA LEU A 54 3.36 5.80 -12.64
C LEU A 54 2.43 6.14 -13.80
N ILE A 55 2.98 6.12 -15.03
CA ILE A 55 2.20 6.29 -16.27
C ILE A 55 1.27 5.08 -16.50
N VAL A 56 1.44 4.00 -15.74
CA VAL A 56 0.57 2.83 -15.75
C VAL A 56 -0.71 3.13 -14.98
N ASN A 57 -1.81 3.29 -15.70
CA ASN A 57 -3.14 3.48 -15.12
C ASN A 57 -3.67 2.16 -14.54
N LEU A 58 -3.20 1.79 -13.34
CA LEU A 58 -3.78 0.71 -12.54
C LEU A 58 -5.03 1.26 -11.83
N PRO A 59 -6.25 0.84 -12.20
CA PRO A 59 -7.46 1.50 -11.67
C PRO A 59 -7.79 1.10 -10.24
N ASN A 60 -7.40 -0.12 -9.83
CA ASN A 60 -7.82 -0.75 -8.59
C ASN A 60 -6.66 -1.55 -7.96
N PHE A 61 -6.53 -1.45 -6.64
CA PHE A 61 -5.59 -2.20 -5.83
C PHE A 61 -6.36 -3.03 -4.81
N LYS A 62 -6.25 -4.36 -4.89
CA LYS A 62 -6.78 -5.25 -3.86
C LYS A 62 -5.92 -5.16 -2.61
N VAL A 63 -6.56 -5.05 -1.44
CA VAL A 63 -5.88 -5.04 -0.15
C VAL A 63 -6.37 -6.19 0.71
N GLN A 64 -5.45 -6.92 1.33
CA GLN A 64 -5.75 -8.05 2.20
C GLN A 64 -4.93 -7.96 3.47
N ILE A 65 -5.56 -8.31 4.59
CA ILE A 65 -4.91 -8.48 5.88
C ILE A 65 -4.74 -9.97 6.14
N ILE A 66 -3.57 -10.35 6.61
CA ILE A 66 -3.24 -11.74 6.94
C ILE A 66 -2.87 -11.77 8.42
N ASN A 67 -3.68 -12.46 9.22
CA ASN A 67 -3.45 -12.62 10.65
C ASN A 67 -3.74 -14.07 11.09
N LYS A 68 -3.71 -14.33 12.40
CA LYS A 68 -3.95 -15.67 12.96
C LYS A 68 -5.35 -16.22 12.65
N ASP A 69 -6.31 -15.35 12.39
CA ASP A 69 -7.72 -15.70 12.12
C ASP A 69 -7.96 -15.92 10.62
N GLY A 70 -6.92 -15.72 9.78
CA GLY A 70 -6.91 -16.03 8.36
C GLY A 70 -6.64 -14.81 7.49
N ILE A 71 -7.28 -14.79 6.32
CA ILE A 71 -7.18 -13.71 5.33
C ILE A 71 -8.48 -12.92 5.37
N LYS A 72 -8.37 -11.60 5.53
CA LYS A 72 -9.48 -10.65 5.51
C LYS A 72 -9.30 -9.70 4.34
N ASP A 73 -10.29 -9.63 3.47
CA ASP A 73 -10.32 -8.65 2.38
C ASP A 73 -10.69 -7.26 2.94
N MET A 74 -9.90 -6.26 2.58
CA MET A 74 -10.17 -4.85 2.86
C MET A 74 -10.80 -4.20 1.63
N PRO A 75 -11.43 -3.02 1.77
CA PRO A 75 -11.93 -2.29 0.60
C PRO A 75 -10.82 -2.08 -0.44
N ASP A 76 -11.16 -2.25 -1.72
CA ASP A 76 -10.23 -1.97 -2.80
C ASP A 76 -9.89 -0.48 -2.82
N ILE A 77 -8.61 -0.15 -3.02
CA ILE A 77 -8.17 1.22 -3.21
C ILE A 77 -8.24 1.52 -4.69
N THR A 78 -9.09 2.46 -5.08
CA THR A 78 -9.34 2.82 -6.48
C THR A 78 -8.99 4.29 -6.73
N ALA A 79 -8.77 4.64 -8.00
CA ALA A 79 -8.57 6.05 -8.36
C ALA A 79 -9.76 6.93 -7.93
N LYS A 80 -10.98 6.40 -7.99
CA LYS A 80 -12.20 7.10 -7.55
C LYS A 80 -12.24 7.30 -6.02
N SER A 81 -11.93 6.26 -5.24
CA SER A 81 -11.97 6.35 -3.77
C SER A 81 -10.93 7.34 -3.25
N ILE A 82 -9.76 7.40 -3.89
CA ILE A 82 -8.72 8.40 -3.60
C ILE A 82 -9.19 9.82 -3.95
N ALA A 83 -9.75 10.02 -5.14
CA ALA A 83 -10.19 11.34 -5.58
C ALA A 83 -11.28 11.93 -4.65
N ILE A 84 -12.21 11.10 -4.18
CA ILE A 84 -13.26 11.53 -3.24
C ILE A 84 -12.67 12.05 -1.93
N GLU A 85 -11.63 11.39 -1.38
CA GLU A 85 -10.98 11.83 -0.14
C GLU A 85 -10.20 13.15 -0.30
N GLU A 86 -9.60 13.40 -1.47
CA GLU A 86 -8.89 14.67 -1.73
C GLU A 86 -9.85 15.86 -1.82
N HIS A 87 -11.02 15.67 -2.44
CA HIS A 87 -12.03 16.73 -2.57
C HIS A 87 -12.84 16.95 -1.28
N GLY A 88 -12.87 15.98 -0.36
CA GLY A 88 -13.52 16.14 0.95
C GLY A 88 -12.67 16.87 1.99
N ARG A 89 -11.41 17.22 1.67
CA ARG A 89 -10.48 17.93 2.56
C ARG A 89 -10.30 19.43 2.22
N SER A 90 -11.04 19.96 1.24
CA SER A 90 -11.05 21.38 0.83
C SER A 90 -12.19 22.16 1.46
#